data_AF-A0A3D8VGM0-F1
#
_entry.id   AF-A0A3D8VGM0-F1
#
_cell.length_a   1.000
_cell.length_b   1.000
_cell.length_c   1.000
_cell.angle_alpha   90.00
_cell.angle_beta   90.00
_cell.angle_gamma   90.00
#
_symmetry.space_group_name_H-M   'P 1'
#
loop_
_entity.id
_entity.type
_entity.pdbx_description
1 polymer ?
#
loop_
_entity_poly.entity_id
_entity_poly.type
_entity_poly.pdbx_seq_one_letter_code
_entity_poly.pdbx_strand_id
1 'polypeptide(L)' 'QNELENQGIPINHKKVYRLMKELGLRCLVRMKKYSSYKGQVGKVAENILNRNFQAEKPNQKWVTDITEFKLFGQKLY' A
#
# COMPACT_ATOMS: atom_id res chain seq x y z
N GLN A 1 3.70 -15.83 -13.77
CA GLN A 1 3.41 -16.75 -14.88
C GLN A 1 2.81 -18.01 -14.27
N ASN A 2 1.66 -18.47 -14.76
CA ASN A 2 1.01 -19.66 -14.20
C ASN A 2 1.73 -20.91 -14.71
N GLU A 3 2.30 -21.70 -13.81
CA GLU A 3 3.08 -22.90 -14.18
C GLU A 3 2.23 -23.97 -14.90
N LEU A 4 0.94 -24.04 -14.57
CA LEU A 4 -0.04 -24.92 -15.25
C LEU A 4 -0.29 -24.51 -16.71
N GLU A 5 -0.24 -23.21 -17.02
CA GLU A 5 -0.34 -22.73 -18.41
C GLU A 5 0.94 -23.08 -19.18
N ASN A 6 2.12 -22.97 -18.55
CA ASN A 6 3.39 -23.36 -19.15
C ASN A 6 3.46 -24.87 -19.44
N GLN A 7 2.75 -25.70 -18.68
CA GLN A 7 2.61 -27.15 -18.91
C GLN A 7 1.52 -27.50 -19.92
N GLY A 8 0.87 -26.50 -20.55
CA GLY A 8 -0.19 -26.72 -21.54
C GLY A 8 -1.50 -27.22 -20.95
N ILE A 9 -1.73 -27.03 -19.65
CA ILE A 9 -2.96 -27.42 -18.97
C ILE A 9 -3.88 -26.19 -18.87
N PRO A 10 -4.88 -26.04 -19.76
CA PRO A 10 -5.80 -24.92 -19.70
C PRO A 10 -6.77 -25.11 -18.53
N ILE A 11 -6.44 -24.50 -17.39
CA ILE A 11 -7.27 -24.58 -16.18
C ILE A 11 -7.56 -23.19 -15.61
N ASN A 12 -8.83 -22.95 -15.30
CA ASN A 12 -9.25 -21.71 -14.66
C ASN A 12 -8.73 -21.65 -13.22
N HIS A 13 -8.15 -20.52 -12.81
CA HIS A 13 -7.70 -20.27 -11.45
C HIS A 13 -8.78 -20.52 -10.38
N LYS A 14 -10.07 -20.34 -10.72
CA LYS A 14 -11.20 -20.66 -9.82
C LYS A 14 -11.28 -22.16 -9.50
N LYS A 15 -11.01 -23.03 -10.48
CA LYS A 15 -11.02 -24.49 -10.31
C LYS A 15 -9.88 -24.92 -9.39
N VAL A 16 -8.69 -24.35 -9.59
CA VAL A 16 -7.52 -24.56 -8.72
C VAL A 16 -7.84 -24.14 -7.28
N TYR A 17 -8.40 -22.94 -7.09
CA TYR A 17 -8.77 -22.45 -5.77
C TYR A 17 -9.78 -23.35 -5.04
N ARG A 18 -10.80 -23.85 -5.76
CA ARG A 18 -11.79 -24.78 -5.18
C ARG A 18 -11.14 -26.10 -4.74
N LEU A 19 -10.29 -26.69 -5.58
CA LEU A 19 -9.56 -27.92 -5.25
C LEU A 19 -8.61 -27.73 -4.05
N MET A 20 -7.88 -26.62 -3.99
CA MET A 20 -7.05 -26.29 -2.83
C MET A 20 -7.87 -26.23 -1.54
N LYS A 21 -9.08 -25.67 -1.60
CA LYS A 21 -9.99 -25.60 -0.44
C LYS A 21 -10.49 -26.98 -0.01
N GLU A 22 -10.91 -27.82 -0.98
CA GLU A 22 -11.36 -29.21 -0.72
C GLU A 22 -10.25 -30.07 -0.11
N LEU A 23 -9.02 -29.90 -0.58
CA LEU A 23 -7.83 -30.62 -0.09
C LEU A 23 -7.21 -29.99 1.17
N GLY A 24 -7.76 -28.89 1.68
CA GLY A 24 -7.21 -28.18 2.85
C GLY A 24 -5.85 -27.52 2.62
N LEU A 25 -5.41 -27.39 1.37
CA LEU A 25 -4.14 -26.79 0.99
C LEU A 25 -4.19 -25.27 1.17
N ARG A 26 -3.29 -24.73 1.99
CA ARG A 26 -3.18 -23.30 2.25
C ARG A 26 -1.79 -22.81 1.85
N CYS A 27 -1.74 -21.64 1.23
CA CYS A 27 -0.46 -21.00 0.93
C CYS A 27 0.18 -20.56 2.26
N LEU A 28 1.29 -21.20 2.63
CA LEU A 28 2.01 -20.92 3.89
C LEU A 28 2.72 -19.55 3.84
N VAL A 29 3.13 -19.11 2.65
CA VAL A 29 3.84 -17.85 2.44
C VAL A 29 2.91 -16.85 1.77
N ARG A 30 2.39 -15.89 2.54
CA ARG A 30 1.69 -14.73 1.97
C ARG A 30 2.72 -13.71 1.51
N MET A 31 2.62 -13.29 0.25
CA MET A 31 3.45 -12.21 -0.27
C MET A 31 3.18 -10.93 0.55
N LYS A 32 4.22 -10.40 1.19
CA LYS A 32 4.12 -9.15 1.95
C LYS A 32 3.85 -8.01 0.98
N LYS A 33 2.74 -7.29 1.15
CA LYS A 33 2.50 -6.05 0.40
C LYS A 33 3.58 -5.04 0.79
N TYR A 34 4.15 -4.37 -0.22
CA TYR A 34 5.12 -3.31 0.01
C TYR A 34 4.50 -2.21 0.89
N SER A 35 5.22 -1.82 1.93
CA SER A 35 4.89 -0.67 2.77
C SER A 35 6.14 0.19 2.86
N SER A 36 6.06 1.42 2.35
CA SER A 36 7.11 2.43 2.51
C SER A 36 7.13 3.02 3.92
N TYR A 37 6.09 2.78 4.71
CA TYR A 37 5.97 3.26 6.08
C TYR A 37 6.97 2.54 6.98
N LYS A 38 7.99 3.27 7.43
CA LYS A 38 9.05 2.77 8.30
C LYS A 38 8.71 2.86 9.80
N GLY A 39 7.45 3.13 10.15
CA GLY A 39 7.03 3.43 11.52
C GLY A 39 7.11 4.93 11.84
N GLN A 40 7.00 5.28 13.12
CA GLN A 40 7.18 6.64 13.60
C GLN A 40 8.69 6.95 13.62
N VAL A 41 9.20 7.52 12.53
CA VAL A 41 10.62 7.85 12.38
C VAL A 41 10.82 9.33 12.74
N GLY A 42 11.59 9.59 13.79
CA GLY A 42 11.92 10.96 14.23
C GLY A 42 10.91 11.60 15.17
N LYS A 43 11.11 12.89 15.46
CA LYS A 43 10.23 13.69 16.32
C LYS A 43 9.02 14.14 15.49
N VAL A 44 7.87 13.51 15.70
CA VAL A 44 6.61 13.96 15.10
C VAL A 44 6.19 15.22 15.84
N ALA A 45 6.12 16.35 15.13
CA ALA A 45 5.55 17.57 15.69
C ALA A 45 4.06 17.36 15.99
N GLU A 46 3.57 17.97 17.05
CA GLU A 46 2.15 17.89 17.40
C GLU A 46 1.28 18.43 16.26
N ASN A 47 0.19 17.72 15.97
CA ASN A 47 -0.78 18.16 14.96
C ASN A 47 -1.66 19.27 15.57
N ILE A 48 -1.13 20.50 15.58
CA ILE A 48 -1.80 21.68 16.14
C ILE A 48 -3.14 21.95 15.41
N LEU A 49 -3.23 21.63 14.12
CA LEU A 49 -4.43 21.88 13.33
C LEU A 49 -5.56 20.90 13.68
N ASN A 50 -5.23 19.65 13.99
CA ASN A 50 -6.17 18.56 14.31
C ASN A 50 -7.41 18.51 13.40
N ARG A 51 -7.21 18.70 12.08
CA ARG A 51 -8.28 18.80 11.06
C ARG A 51 -9.28 19.95 11.24
N ASN A 52 -8.99 20.94 12.08
CA ASN A 52 -9.76 22.17 12.16
C ASN A 52 -9.28 23.17 11.10
N PHE A 53 -9.95 23.19 9.96
CA PHE A 53 -9.64 24.09 8.85
C PHE A 53 -10.38 25.44 8.91
N GLN A 54 -11.29 25.64 9.87
CA GLN A 54 -12.00 26.90 10.02
C GLN A 54 -11.11 27.97 10.67
N ALA A 55 -11.12 29.19 10.14
CA ALA A 55 -10.42 30.35 10.68
C ALA A 55 -11.38 31.54 10.74
N GLU A 56 -11.24 32.37 11.77
CA GLU A 56 -12.07 33.58 11.96
C GLU A 56 -11.55 34.75 11.13
N LYS A 57 -10.24 34.78 10.85
CA LYS A 57 -9.57 35.84 10.09
C LYS A 57 -8.55 35.25 9.11
N PRO A 58 -8.22 35.97 8.01
CA PRO A 58 -7.12 35.60 7.13
C PRO A 58 -5.79 35.43 7.89
N ASN A 59 -4.90 34.60 7.36
CA ASN A 59 -3.54 34.35 7.88
C ASN A 59 -3.43 33.70 9.27
N GLN A 60 -4.52 33.16 9.83
CA GLN A 60 -4.47 32.45 11.13
C GLN A 60 -3.99 31.00 11.03
N LYS A 61 -4.18 30.35 9.88
CA LYS A 61 -3.82 28.95 9.66
C LYS A 61 -3.15 28.83 8.30
N TRP A 62 -1.92 28.30 8.29
CA TRP A 62 -1.14 28.04 7.09
C TRP A 62 -0.86 26.54 7.04
N VAL A 63 -1.29 25.91 5.96
CA VAL A 63 -1.08 24.48 5.72
C VAL A 63 -0.26 24.37 4.44
N THR A 64 0.84 23.64 4.51
CA THR A 64 1.69 23.35 3.36
C THR A 64 1.85 21.85 3.25
N ASP A 65 1.46 21.30 2.11
CA ASP A 65 1.68 19.89 1.80
C ASP A 65 2.93 19.73 0.94
N ILE A 66 3.82 18.81 1.34
CA ILE A 66 4.98 18.40 0.53
C ILE A 66 4.57 17.13 -0.22
N THR A 67 4.66 17.15 -1.54
CA THR A 67 4.32 15.99 -2.39
C THR A 67 5.60 15.35 -2.93
N GLU A 68 5.94 14.14 -2.47
CA GLU A 68 7.07 13.39 -3.02
C GLU A 68 6.69 12.83 -4.41
N PHE A 69 7.46 13.20 -5.45
CA PHE A 69 7.35 12.58 -6.77
C PHE A 69 8.49 11.57 -6.98
N LYS A 70 8.12 10.37 -7.45
CA LYS A 70 9.09 9.36 -7.85
C LYS A 70 9.30 9.41 -9.36
N LEU A 71 10.47 9.89 -9.79
CA LEU A 71 10.89 9.88 -11.18
C LEU A 71 12.18 9.09 -11.29
N PHE A 72 12.20 8.09 -12.19
CA PHE A 72 13.42 7.34 -12.57
C PHE A 72 14.22 6.75 -11.40
N GLY A 73 13.53 6.26 -10.36
CA GLY A 73 14.18 5.67 -9.18
C GLY A 73 14.82 6.68 -8.22
N GLN A 74 14.69 7.99 -8.49
CA GLN A 74 15.12 9.06 -7.61
C GLN A 74 13.92 9.74 -6.94
N LYS A 75 14.14 10.26 -5.74
CA LYS A 75 13.14 11.01 -4.97
C LYS A 75 13.36 12.49 -5.20
N LEU A 76 12.36 13.16 -5.76
CA LEU A 76 12.33 14.62 -5.88
C LEU A 76 11.32 15.17 -4.86
N TYR A 77 11.69 16.27 -4.20
CA TYR A 77 10.92 16.95 -3.16
C TYR A 77 10.32 18.25 -3.68
#